data_AF-A0A933CEE3-F1
#
_entry.id   AF-A0A933CEE3-F1
#
_cell.length_a   1.000
_cell.length_b   1.000
_cell.length_c   1.000
_cell.angle_alpha   90.00
_cell.angle_beta   90.00
_cell.angle_gamma   90.00
#
_symmetry.space_group_name_H-M   'P 1'
#
loop_
_entity.id
_entity.type
_entity.pdbx_description
1 polymer ?
#
loop_
_entity_poly.entity_id
_entity_poly.type
_entity_poly.pdbx_seq_one_letter_code
_entity_poly.pdbx_strand_id
1 'polypeptide(L)'
;MSGRSRRGGVEVPTKEGYDRWSRVYDSDGNPLLALEEPVVRRLLGPVRGRAVADIGCGTGRHALALARAGAKGTAVDEVLPKSHPQTLSDYVVAAARAGLRVEAMEEHAATAALARRCPRARKYVGWPMLVAMRLARVRSRRTGPGTAS
;
A
#
# COMPACT_ATOMS: atom_id res chain seq x y z
N MET A 1 -38.69 -24.16 11.50
CA MET A 1 -37.46 -23.43 11.91
C MET A 1 -36.30 -23.92 11.05
N SER A 2 -35.95 -23.23 9.95
CA SER A 2 -34.82 -23.64 9.10
C SER A 2 -33.52 -23.00 9.62
N GLY A 3 -32.62 -23.82 10.18
CA GLY A 3 -31.29 -23.40 10.60
C GLY A 3 -30.46 -22.95 9.39
N ARG A 4 -30.01 -21.69 9.40
CA ARG A 4 -28.98 -21.22 8.46
C ARG A 4 -27.69 -21.99 8.72
N SER A 5 -27.31 -22.84 7.78
CA SER A 5 -25.96 -23.39 7.67
C SER A 5 -24.94 -22.24 7.66
N ARG A 6 -24.15 -22.13 8.72
CA ARG A 6 -22.93 -21.30 8.73
C ARG A 6 -21.95 -22.00 7.80
N ARG A 7 -21.58 -21.37 6.66
CA ARG A 7 -20.48 -21.88 5.83
C ARG A 7 -19.23 -21.96 6.72
N GLY A 8 -18.77 -23.17 7.02
CA GLY A 8 -17.53 -23.40 7.76
C GLY A 8 -16.35 -23.01 6.90
N GLY A 9 -15.67 -21.93 7.27
CA GLY A 9 -14.34 -21.63 6.74
C GLY A 9 -13.31 -22.55 7.42
N VAL A 10 -12.34 -23.05 6.65
CA VAL A 10 -11.17 -23.75 7.19
C VAL A 10 -10.05 -22.72 7.35
N GLU A 11 -9.42 -22.68 8.52
CA GLU A 11 -8.22 -21.87 8.75
C GLU A 11 -7.02 -22.49 8.01
N VAL A 12 -6.27 -21.66 7.29
CA VAL A 12 -5.10 -22.08 6.50
C VAL A 12 -3.88 -21.20 6.85
N PRO A 13 -2.66 -21.70 6.66
CA PRO A 13 -1.44 -20.87 6.79
C PRO A 13 -1.52 -19.59 5.93
N THR A 14 -0.94 -18.49 6.42
CA THR A 14 -1.02 -17.17 5.76
C THR A 14 -0.63 -17.21 4.27
N LYS A 15 0.47 -17.90 3.94
CA LYS A 15 0.90 -18.05 2.55
C LYS A 15 -0.15 -18.73 1.68
N GLU A 16 -0.71 -19.83 2.16
CA GLU A 16 -1.73 -20.58 1.42
C GLU A 16 -3.01 -19.75 1.24
N GLY A 17 -3.38 -18.96 2.25
CA GLY A 17 -4.47 -17.99 2.14
C GLY A 17 -4.24 -16.97 1.02
N TYR A 18 -3.03 -16.38 0.96
CA TYR A 18 -2.65 -15.47 -0.12
C TYR A 18 -2.62 -16.16 -1.48
N ASP A 19 -2.05 -17.35 -1.60
CA ASP A 19 -1.98 -18.10 -2.87
C ASP A 19 -3.37 -18.43 -3.43
N ARG A 20 -4.36 -18.65 -2.55
CA ARG A 20 -5.76 -18.87 -2.95
C ARG A 20 -6.46 -17.55 -3.31
N TRP A 21 -6.26 -16.49 -2.52
CA TRP A 21 -6.96 -15.21 -2.72
C TRP A 21 -6.40 -14.41 -3.90
N SER A 22 -5.09 -14.47 -4.17
CA SER A 22 -4.42 -13.73 -5.24
C SER A 22 -5.05 -13.97 -6.61
N ARG A 23 -5.60 -15.16 -6.86
CA ARG A 23 -6.27 -15.55 -8.11
C ARG A 23 -7.48 -14.68 -8.47
N VAL A 24 -8.14 -14.08 -7.47
CA VAL A 24 -9.33 -13.24 -7.65
C VAL A 24 -9.13 -11.82 -7.14
N TYR A 25 -7.99 -11.54 -6.49
CA TYR A 25 -7.75 -10.28 -5.77
C TYR A 25 -7.94 -9.04 -6.66
N ASP A 26 -7.42 -9.07 -7.89
CA ASP A 26 -7.52 -7.95 -8.81
C ASP A 26 -8.89 -7.86 -9.52
N SER A 27 -9.71 -8.91 -9.46
CA SER A 27 -10.99 -9.02 -10.19
C SER A 27 -12.24 -9.09 -9.31
N ASP A 28 -12.10 -9.22 -7.98
CA ASP A 28 -13.21 -9.34 -7.03
C ASP A 28 -13.97 -8.03 -6.78
N GLY A 29 -13.50 -6.92 -7.37
CA GLY A 29 -14.04 -5.58 -7.19
C GLY A 29 -13.72 -4.99 -5.83
N ASN A 30 -12.56 -5.29 -5.24
CA ASN A 30 -12.08 -4.69 -4.01
C ASN A 30 -12.03 -3.15 -4.15
N PRO A 31 -12.85 -2.41 -3.39
CA PRO A 31 -12.92 -0.95 -3.50
C PRO A 31 -11.62 -0.25 -3.07
N LEU A 32 -10.76 -0.93 -2.30
CA LEU A 32 -9.47 -0.40 -1.91
C LEU A 32 -8.56 -0.20 -3.13
N LEU A 33 -8.52 -1.16 -4.08
CA LEU A 33 -7.70 -1.05 -5.30
C LEU A 33 -8.08 0.20 -6.13
N ALA A 34 -9.39 0.41 -6.29
CA ALA A 34 -9.93 1.55 -7.03
C ALA A 34 -9.69 2.90 -6.34
N LEU A 35 -9.50 2.89 -5.01
CA LEU A 35 -9.19 4.07 -4.21
C LEU A 35 -7.67 4.35 -4.17
N GLU A 36 -6.85 3.33 -3.95
CA GLU A 36 -5.41 3.49 -3.74
C GLU A 36 -4.64 3.82 -5.02
N GLU A 37 -5.02 3.26 -6.16
CA GLU A 37 -4.25 3.39 -7.39
C GLU A 37 -4.03 4.86 -7.82
N PRO A 38 -5.06 5.73 -7.86
CA PRO A 38 -4.85 7.14 -8.17
C PRO A 38 -4.04 7.88 -7.09
N VAL A 39 -4.16 7.47 -5.81
CA VAL A 39 -3.43 8.07 -4.68
C VAL A 39 -1.93 7.76 -4.79
N VAL A 40 -1.59 6.48 -4.94
CA VAL A 40 -0.21 6.01 -5.11
C VAL A 40 0.44 6.69 -6.31
N ARG A 41 -0.27 6.74 -7.46
CA ARG A 41 0.25 7.38 -8.67
C ARG A 41 0.50 8.88 -8.48
N ARG A 42 -0.39 9.58 -7.75
CA ARG A 42 -0.22 11.01 -7.42
C ARG A 42 0.98 11.23 -6.51
N LEU A 43 1.11 10.44 -5.45
CA LEU A 43 2.17 10.58 -4.45
C LEU A 43 3.56 10.27 -5.01
N LEU A 44 3.68 9.27 -5.89
CA LEU A 44 4.95 8.90 -6.52
C LEU A 44 5.42 9.95 -7.55
N GLY A 45 4.48 10.60 -8.25
CA GLY A 45 4.78 11.56 -9.31
C GLY A 45 5.49 10.91 -10.52
N PRO A 46 6.24 11.68 -11.33
CA PRO A 46 6.94 11.15 -12.49
C PRO A 46 8.05 10.15 -12.12
N VAL A 47 8.00 8.95 -12.72
CA VAL A 47 8.94 7.84 -12.43
C VAL A 47 9.83 7.44 -13.61
N ARG A 48 9.65 8.03 -14.80
CA ARG A 48 10.43 7.69 -16.00
C ARG A 48 11.93 7.80 -15.73
N GLY A 49 12.66 6.72 -15.99
CA GLY A 49 14.11 6.61 -15.80
C GLY A 49 14.56 6.46 -14.34
N ARG A 50 13.65 6.49 -13.36
CA ARG A 50 14.00 6.34 -11.94
C ARG A 50 14.11 4.87 -11.55
N ALA A 51 15.02 4.58 -10.62
CA ALA A 51 15.06 3.30 -9.92
C ALA A 51 13.92 3.23 -8.89
N VAL A 52 13.06 2.22 -8.98
CA VAL A 52 11.91 2.02 -8.09
C VAL A 52 11.90 0.58 -7.58
N ALA A 53 11.63 0.39 -6.29
CA ALA A 53 11.38 -0.90 -5.69
C ALA A 53 9.94 -0.94 -5.17
N ASP A 54 9.20 -1.99 -5.52
CA ASP A 54 7.85 -2.27 -5.02
C ASP A 54 7.92 -3.40 -4.00
N ILE A 55 7.71 -3.09 -2.72
CA ILE A 55 7.88 -4.01 -1.59
C ILE A 55 6.51 -4.45 -1.11
N GLY A 56 6.28 -5.77 -1.07
CA GLY A 56 4.93 -6.32 -0.89
C GLY A 56 4.11 -6.14 -2.17
N CYS A 57 4.73 -6.43 -3.31
CA CYS A 57 4.15 -6.12 -4.62
C CYS A 57 2.92 -6.99 -4.96
N GLY A 58 2.67 -8.07 -4.20
CA GLY A 58 1.53 -8.96 -4.38
C GLY A 58 1.42 -9.46 -5.82
N THR A 59 0.28 -9.19 -6.48
CA THR A 59 0.05 -9.55 -7.89
C THR A 59 0.89 -8.75 -8.90
N GLY A 60 1.71 -7.80 -8.43
CA GLY A 60 2.57 -6.96 -9.24
C GLY A 60 1.85 -5.81 -9.94
N ARG A 61 0.61 -5.49 -9.55
CA ARG A 61 -0.20 -4.43 -10.20
C ARG A 61 0.52 -3.08 -10.24
N HIS A 62 1.12 -2.67 -9.12
CA HIS A 62 1.88 -1.41 -9.06
C HIS A 62 3.20 -1.50 -9.82
N ALA A 63 3.97 -2.57 -9.63
CA ALA A 63 5.19 -2.84 -10.40
C ALA A 63 4.98 -2.76 -11.93
N LEU A 64 3.90 -3.36 -12.45
CA LEU A 64 3.53 -3.30 -13.87
C LEU A 64 3.20 -1.87 -14.32
N ALA A 65 2.44 -1.12 -13.51
CA ALA A 65 2.12 0.28 -13.80
C ALA A 65 3.38 1.16 -13.82
N LEU A 66 4.31 0.93 -12.89
CA LEU A 66 5.60 1.62 -12.80
C LEU A 66 6.49 1.33 -14.01
N ALA A 67 6.60 0.06 -14.41
CA ALA A 67 7.37 -0.35 -15.58
C ALA A 67 6.81 0.30 -16.86
N ARG A 68 5.48 0.30 -17.04
CA ARG A 68 4.81 0.99 -18.17
C ARG A 68 5.03 2.50 -18.16
N ALA A 69 5.16 3.12 -16.98
CA ALA A 69 5.51 4.53 -16.84
C ALA A 69 7.01 4.81 -17.10
N GLY A 70 7.82 3.79 -17.39
CA GLY A 70 9.24 3.89 -17.73
C GLY A 70 10.17 3.89 -16.52
N ALA A 71 9.71 3.43 -15.35
CA ALA A 71 10.59 3.18 -14.21
C ALA A 71 11.52 1.99 -14.50
N LYS A 72 12.72 2.02 -13.91
CA LYS A 72 13.65 0.90 -13.84
C LYS A 72 13.50 0.29 -12.45
N GLY A 73 13.38 -1.01 -12.29
CA GLY A 73 13.11 -1.51 -10.94
C GLY A 73 12.92 -2.99 -10.80
N THR A 74 12.78 -3.38 -9.53
CA THR A 74 12.53 -4.74 -9.08
C THR A 74 11.28 -4.74 -8.21
N ALA A 75 10.43 -5.74 -8.39
CA ALA A 75 9.29 -5.99 -7.52
C ALA A 75 9.63 -7.17 -6.62
N VAL A 76 9.37 -7.05 -5.31
CA VAL A 76 9.69 -8.08 -4.33
C VAL A 76 8.47 -8.36 -3.46
N ASP A 77 8.03 -9.62 -3.48
CA ASP A 77 6.96 -10.16 -2.62
C ASP A 77 7.52 -11.36 -1.85
N GLU A 78 8.47 -11.09 -0.95
CA GLU A 78 9.13 -12.14 -0.15
C GLU A 78 8.77 -12.04 1.34
N VAL A 79 8.36 -10.85 1.78
CA VAL A 79 7.87 -10.65 3.15
C VAL A 79 6.41 -11.08 3.16
N LEU A 80 6.13 -12.20 3.83
CA LEU A 80 4.81 -12.53 4.35
C LEU A 80 4.73 -11.90 5.75
N PRO A 81 4.51 -10.58 5.91
CA PRO A 81 4.30 -10.07 7.24
C PRO A 81 3.08 -10.82 7.75
N LYS A 82 3.25 -11.63 8.79
CA LYS A 82 2.12 -11.93 9.67
C LYS A 82 1.47 -10.59 9.93
N SER A 83 0.21 -10.44 9.55
CA SER A 83 -0.55 -9.22 9.81
C SER A 83 -0.66 -9.09 11.31
N HIS A 84 0.29 -8.38 11.90
CA HIS A 84 0.22 -7.98 13.29
C HIS A 84 -0.64 -6.72 13.33
N PRO A 85 -1.54 -6.59 14.30
CA PRO A 85 -2.20 -5.32 14.53
C PRO A 85 -1.12 -4.28 14.83
N GLN A 86 -0.94 -3.32 13.93
CA GLN A 86 -0.05 -2.17 14.07
C GLN A 86 -0.92 -0.92 14.02
N THR A 87 -0.62 0.03 14.89
CA THR A 87 -1.23 1.35 14.88
C THR A 87 -0.55 2.24 13.83
N LEU A 88 -1.19 3.35 13.44
CA LEU A 88 -0.54 4.35 12.57
C LEU A 88 0.75 4.91 13.21
N SER A 89 0.76 5.07 14.53
CA SER A 89 1.93 5.52 15.27
C SER A 89 3.11 4.56 15.12
N ASP A 90 2.87 3.25 15.09
CA ASP A 90 3.93 2.25 14.89
C ASP A 90 4.63 2.44 13.54
N TYR A 91 3.86 2.68 12.47
CA TYR A 91 4.41 2.96 11.15
C TYR A 91 5.22 4.27 11.12
N VAL A 92 4.72 5.34 11.73
CA VAL A 92 5.40 6.64 11.77
C VAL A 92 6.71 6.54 12.55
N VAL A 93 6.69 5.89 13.72
CA VAL A 93 7.87 5.67 14.55
C VAL A 93 8.88 4.76 13.86
N ALA A 94 8.44 3.69 13.21
CA ALA A 94 9.31 2.80 12.44
C ALA A 94 10.00 3.55 11.29
N ALA A 95 9.26 4.38 10.54
CA ALA A 95 9.83 5.22 9.49
C ALA A 95 10.89 6.18 10.04
N ALA A 96 10.60 6.87 11.15
CA ALA A 96 11.54 7.78 11.80
C ALA A 96 12.84 7.05 12.25
N ARG A 97 12.70 5.88 12.89
CA ARG A 97 13.83 5.04 13.31
C ARG A 97 14.66 4.55 12.12
N ALA A 98 14.04 4.32 10.97
CA ALA A 98 14.72 3.98 9.72
C ALA A 98 15.40 5.19 9.03
N GLY A 99 15.39 6.38 9.64
CA GLY A 99 15.97 7.59 9.06
C GLY A 99 15.13 8.19 7.92
N LEU A 100 13.83 7.90 7.91
CA LEU A 100 12.86 8.47 6.98
C LEU A 100 12.03 9.55 7.69
N ARG A 101 11.71 10.64 6.97
CA ARG A 101 10.71 11.63 7.39
C ARG A 101 9.44 11.44 6.58
N VAL A 102 8.30 11.73 7.21
CA VAL A 102 7.01 11.86 6.51
C VAL A 102 7.01 13.19 5.76
N GLU A 103 6.89 13.15 4.44
CA GLU A 103 6.71 14.34 3.60
C GLU A 103 5.23 14.66 3.35
N ALA A 104 4.39 13.63 3.31
CA ALA A 104 2.95 13.76 3.22
C ALA A 104 2.29 12.57 3.92
N MET A 105 1.16 12.83 4.58
CA MET A 105 0.28 11.81 5.14
C MET A 105 -1.14 12.20 4.77
N GLU A 106 -1.83 11.32 4.06
CA GLU A 106 -3.18 11.55 3.56
C GLU A 106 -4.11 10.43 4.03
N GLU A 107 -5.33 10.81 4.41
CA GLU A 107 -6.40 9.87 4.74
C GLU A 107 -7.53 10.01 3.73
N HIS A 108 -7.98 8.88 3.20
CA HIS A 108 -8.97 8.81 2.14
C HIS A 108 -10.18 8.00 2.57
N ALA A 109 -11.32 8.69 2.67
CA ALA A 109 -12.61 8.06 2.84
C ALA A 109 -13.18 7.56 1.52
N ALA A 110 -14.01 6.51 1.57
CA ALA A 110 -14.77 6.12 0.40
C ALA A 110 -15.80 7.21 0.06
N THR A 111 -15.75 7.69 -1.18
CA THR A 111 -16.63 8.76 -1.66
C THR A 111 -17.81 8.21 -2.43
N ALA A 112 -18.85 9.03 -2.62
CA ALA A 112 -19.92 8.70 -3.55
C ALA A 112 -19.42 8.47 -4.98
N ALA A 113 -18.34 9.17 -5.39
CA ALA A 113 -17.70 8.96 -6.69
C ALA A 113 -17.03 7.58 -6.80
N LEU A 114 -16.36 7.12 -5.74
CA LEU A 114 -15.83 5.76 -5.67
C LEU A 114 -16.97 4.73 -5.76
N ALA A 115 -18.07 4.95 -5.05
CA ALA A 115 -19.22 4.05 -5.06
C ALA A 115 -19.94 3.94 -6.42
N ARG A 116 -19.88 4.99 -7.26
CA ARG A 116 -20.38 4.93 -8.64
C ARG A 116 -19.52 4.03 -9.52
N ARG A 117 -18.20 4.05 -9.35
CA ARG A 117 -17.24 3.25 -10.12
C ARG A 117 -17.10 1.82 -9.60
N CYS A 118 -17.28 1.63 -8.30
CA CYS A 118 -17.18 0.36 -7.61
C CYS A 118 -18.40 0.19 -6.68
N PRO A 119 -19.46 -0.52 -7.12
CA PRO A 119 -20.67 -0.73 -6.32
C PRO A 119 -20.43 -1.30 -4.92
N ARG A 120 -19.36 -2.10 -4.74
CA ARG A 120 -18.95 -2.68 -3.44
C ARG A 120 -18.49 -1.62 -2.44
N ALA A 121 -18.11 -0.43 -2.89
CA ALA A 121 -17.73 0.69 -2.03
C ALA A 121 -18.92 1.38 -1.35
N ARG A 122 -20.17 1.15 -1.80
CA ARG A 122 -21.37 1.84 -1.26
C ARG A 122 -21.49 1.75 0.26
N LYS A 123 -21.20 0.57 0.82
CA LYS A 123 -21.28 0.32 2.27
C LYS A 123 -20.20 1.03 3.09
N TYR A 124 -19.19 1.59 2.44
CA TYR A 124 -18.09 2.30 3.10
C TYR A 124 -18.16 3.81 2.92
N VAL A 125 -19.14 4.35 2.20
CA VAL A 125 -19.19 5.79 1.92
C VAL A 125 -19.15 6.59 3.22
N GLY A 126 -18.22 7.56 3.28
CA GLY A 126 -17.95 8.37 4.47
C GLY A 126 -16.94 7.77 5.46
N TRP A 127 -16.59 6.50 5.33
CA TRP A 127 -15.59 5.84 6.19
C TRP A 127 -14.19 5.97 5.62
N PRO A 128 -13.17 6.26 6.46
CA PRO A 128 -11.78 6.19 6.06
C PRO A 128 -11.39 4.75 5.73
N MET A 129 -10.84 4.55 4.54
CA MET A 129 -10.42 3.22 4.08
C MET A 129 -8.93 3.10 3.79
N LEU A 130 -8.24 4.23 3.61
CA LEU A 130 -6.84 4.26 3.20
C LEU A 130 -6.12 5.39 3.90
N VAL A 131 -5.00 5.06 4.54
CA VAL A 131 -3.96 6.03 4.92
C VAL A 131 -2.77 5.82 3.99
N ALA A 132 -2.31 6.89 3.37
CA ALA A 132 -1.16 6.89 2.48
C ALA A 132 -0.09 7.84 3.02
N MET A 133 1.15 7.37 3.06
CA MET A 133 2.30 8.16 3.50
C MET A 133 3.35 8.22 2.40
N ARG A 134 3.84 9.44 2.12
CA ARG A 134 5.05 9.64 1.32
C ARG A 134 6.21 9.90 2.26
N LEU A 135 7.25 9.09 2.14
CA LEU A 135 8.43 9.16 2.99
C LEU A 135 9.65 9.60 2.19
N ALA A 136 10.58 10.29 2.84
CA ALA A 136 11.88 10.64 2.24
C ALA A 136 13.01 10.47 3.25
N ARG A 137 14.20 10.14 2.76
CA ARG A 137 15.39 10.02 3.61
C ARG A 137 15.75 11.37 4.23
N VAL A 138 15.99 11.39 5.54
CA VAL A 138 16.60 12.53 6.23
C VAL A 138 18.01 12.71 5.68
N ARG A 139 18.29 13.87 5.07
CA ARG A 139 19.65 14.17 4.59
C ARG A 139 20.54 14.40 5.81
N SER A 140 21.68 13.72 5.90
CA SER A 140 22.69 14.11 6.87
C SER A 140 23.23 15.49 6.48
N ARG A 141 23.37 16.39 7.46
CA ARG A 141 24.18 17.59 7.26
C ARG A 141 25.60 17.11 6.95
N ARG A 142 26.14 17.45 5.79
CA ARG A 142 27.60 17.41 5.58
C ARG A 142 28.20 18.36 6.62
N THR A 143 28.84 17.82 7.65
CA THR A 143 29.84 18.57 8.40
C THR A 143 30.93 18.93 7.40
N GLY A 144 31.04 20.22 7.07
CA GLY A 144 32.18 20.71 6.28
C GLY A 144 33.48 20.44 7.05
N PRO A 145 34.63 20.32 6.37
CA PRO A 145 35.90 20.21 7.06
C PRO A 145 36.06 21.46 7.93
N GLY A 146 36.17 21.25 9.25
CA GLY A 146 36.55 22.30 10.17
C GLY A 146 37.90 22.85 9.72
N THR A 147 37.95 24.16 9.51
CA THR A 147 39.22 24.88 9.32
C THR A 147 40.02 24.73 10.62
N ALA A 148 40.99 23.82 10.63
CA ALA A 148 42.07 23.85 11.59
C ALA A 148 42.96 25.03 11.21
N SER A 149 43.02 26.04 12.08
CA SER A 149 44.10 27.04 12.13
C SER A 149 45.13 26.58 13.15
#